data_AF-A0A430QG92-F1
#
_entry.id   AF-A0A430QG92-F1
#
_cell.length_a   1.000
_cell.length_b   1.000
_cell.length_c   1.000
_cell.angle_alpha   90.00
_cell.angle_beta   90.00
_cell.angle_gamma   90.00
#
_symmetry.space_group_name_H-M   'P 1'
#
loop_
_entity.id
_entity.type
_entity.pdbx_description
1 polymer ?
#
loop_
_entity_poly.entity_id
_entity_poly.type
_entity_poly.pdbx_seq_one_letter_code
_entity_poly.pdbx_strand_id
1 'polypeptide(L)'
;MIGEVCNGRVYRMTDEEIQSYVLEILGQNISTTYITCPNAKKKSLAVKMPILVIVLKNLNKYFSFEVQILDDQNLKRRFHASTCQTTTVVKPFACMMPMKLDEGWNQVQFDLADFTRRAYGTTYIETVKLS
;
A
#
# COMPACT_ATOMS: atom_id res chain seq x y z
N MET A 1 10.68 10.44 1.27
CA MET A 1 9.32 10.33 0.74
C MET A 1 9.11 11.48 -0.22
N ILE A 2 8.66 11.25 -1.45
CA ILE A 2 8.07 12.32 -2.29
C ILE A 2 6.58 12.04 -2.34
N GLY A 3 5.77 13.08 -2.16
CA GLY A 3 4.36 13.05 -2.46
C GLY A 3 4.11 13.74 -3.80
N GLU A 4 3.38 13.11 -4.69
CA GLU A 4 2.76 13.81 -5.82
C GLU A 4 1.36 14.20 -5.36
N VAL A 5 1.03 15.49 -5.50
CA VAL A 5 -0.26 16.04 -5.07
C VAL A 5 -0.82 16.87 -6.21
N CYS A 6 -1.77 16.31 -6.95
CA CYS A 6 -2.56 17.06 -7.92
C CYS A 6 -4.01 17.13 -7.44
N ASN A 7 -4.50 18.35 -7.20
CA ASN A 7 -5.86 18.60 -6.68
C ASN A 7 -6.15 17.84 -5.37
N GLY A 8 -5.17 17.84 -4.47
CA GLY A 8 -5.23 17.20 -3.16
C GLY A 8 -4.46 17.98 -2.09
N ARG A 9 -4.36 17.39 -0.89
CA ARG A 9 -3.63 17.93 0.26
C ARG A 9 -2.96 16.80 1.04
N VAL A 10 -1.77 17.11 1.56
CA VAL A 10 -1.04 16.28 2.53
C VAL A 10 -0.78 17.15 3.73
N TYR A 11 -1.32 16.80 4.90
CA TYR A 11 -1.16 17.60 6.10
C TYR A 11 -1.05 16.74 7.35
N ARG A 12 -0.31 17.26 8.32
CA ARG A 12 -0.21 16.67 9.66
C ARG A 12 -1.24 17.33 10.56
N MET A 13 -2.06 16.54 11.24
CA MET A 13 -3.07 17.02 12.19
C MET A 13 -3.10 16.15 13.43
N THR A 14 -3.76 16.61 14.48
CA THR A 14 -4.08 15.79 15.65
C THR A 14 -5.43 15.12 15.40
N ASP A 15 -5.49 13.78 15.46
CA ASP A 15 -6.75 13.05 15.43
C ASP A 15 -7.38 13.04 16.82
N GLU A 16 -8.69 13.31 16.89
CA GLU A 16 -9.40 13.48 18.17
C GLU A 16 -9.60 12.17 18.93
N GLU A 17 -9.66 11.03 18.23
CA GLU A 17 -9.96 9.72 18.80
C GLU A 17 -8.72 9.09 19.45
N ILE A 18 -7.58 9.17 18.76
CA ILE A 18 -6.30 8.65 19.29
C ILE A 18 -5.45 9.71 19.99
N GLN A 19 -5.89 10.97 19.99
CA GLN A 19 -5.19 12.12 20.59
C GLN A 19 -3.72 12.24 20.17
N SER A 20 -3.41 11.91 18.91
CA SER A 20 -2.05 11.85 18.40
C SER A 20 -1.94 12.43 16.99
N TYR A 21 -0.72 12.70 16.56
CA TYR A 21 -0.46 13.23 15.23
C TYR A 21 -0.63 12.16 14.16
N VAL A 22 -1.40 12.50 13.13
CA VAL A 22 -1.64 11.68 11.95
C VAL A 22 -1.27 12.45 10.69
N LEU A 23 -0.92 11.71 9.65
CA LEU A 23 -0.72 12.26 8.31
C LEU A 23 -1.98 12.00 7.49
N GLU A 24 -2.76 13.03 7.21
CA GLU A 24 -3.89 12.92 6.29
C GLU A 24 -3.44 13.24 4.86
N ILE A 25 -3.81 12.35 3.94
CA ILE A 25 -3.60 12.48 2.51
C ILE A 25 -4.98 12.38 1.85
N LEU A 26 -5.43 13.47 1.24
CA LEU A 26 -6.71 13.52 0.53
C LEU A 26 -6.51 14.10 -0.87
N GLY A 27 -7.12 13.47 -1.86
CA GLY A 27 -7.20 13.99 -3.23
C GLY A 27 -8.58 13.71 -3.82
N GLN A 28 -8.94 14.45 -4.87
CA GLN A 28 -10.13 14.13 -5.67
C GLN A 28 -9.93 12.83 -6.48
N ASN A 29 -8.69 12.55 -6.88
CA ASN A 29 -8.31 11.33 -7.59
C ASN A 29 -7.21 10.59 -6.83
N ILE A 30 -7.46 9.31 -6.53
CA ILE A 30 -6.57 8.43 -5.78
C ILE A 30 -5.25 8.22 -6.53
N SER A 31 -5.28 8.22 -7.86
CA SER A 31 -4.07 7.98 -8.67
C SER A 31 -3.12 9.17 -8.73
N THR A 32 -3.56 10.38 -8.33
CA THR A 32 -2.79 11.62 -8.47
C THR A 32 -2.37 12.25 -7.15
N THR A 33 -2.78 11.67 -6.02
CA THR A 33 -2.37 12.13 -4.69
C THR A 33 -1.90 10.94 -3.87
N TYR A 34 -0.58 10.74 -3.81
CA TYR A 34 0.04 9.60 -3.14
C TYR A 34 1.41 9.97 -2.57
N ILE A 35 1.92 9.15 -1.66
CA ILE A 35 3.29 9.23 -1.14
C ILE A 35 4.04 7.95 -1.52
N THR A 36 5.28 8.09 -1.98
CA THR A 36 6.09 6.92 -2.34
C THR A 36 7.33 6.78 -1.45
N CYS A 37 7.68 5.53 -1.16
CA CYS A 37 8.93 5.14 -0.53
C CYS A 37 9.55 3.95 -1.28
N PRO A 38 10.80 4.04 -1.76
CA PRO A 38 11.73 5.16 -1.62
C PRO A 38 11.41 6.33 -2.56
N ASN A 39 12.02 7.48 -2.28
CA ASN A 39 11.90 8.70 -3.09
C ASN A 39 12.45 8.47 -4.52
N ALA A 40 13.62 7.83 -4.64
CA ALA A 40 14.30 7.66 -5.92
C ALA A 40 13.81 6.41 -6.67
N LYS A 41 13.45 6.56 -7.95
CA LYS A 41 12.95 5.49 -8.84
C LYS A 41 13.87 4.25 -8.95
N LYS A 42 15.16 4.40 -8.65
CA LYS A 42 16.17 3.31 -8.74
C LYS A 42 16.58 2.73 -7.39
N LYS A 43 16.09 3.25 -6.27
CA LYS A 43 16.40 2.72 -4.95
C LYS A 43 15.39 1.62 -4.58
N SER A 44 15.86 0.62 -3.83
CA SER A 44 15.01 -0.38 -3.16
C SER A 44 14.87 0.02 -1.69
N LEU A 45 13.73 -0.27 -1.09
CA LEU A 45 13.55 -0.21 0.36
C LEU A 45 14.32 -1.34 1.07
N ALA A 46 14.51 -2.48 0.38
CA ALA A 46 15.25 -3.67 0.84
C ALA A 46 14.79 -4.21 2.22
N VAL A 47 13.49 -4.10 2.50
CA VAL A 47 12.90 -4.64 3.74
C VAL A 47 12.59 -6.11 3.53
N LYS A 48 13.12 -6.97 4.41
CA LYS A 48 12.92 -8.43 4.36
C LYS A 48 11.84 -8.94 5.31
N MET A 49 11.21 -8.05 6.06
CA MET A 49 10.11 -8.40 6.96
C MET A 49 8.88 -8.79 6.12
N PRO A 50 8.33 -10.00 6.27
CA PRO A 50 7.27 -10.51 5.40
C PRO A 50 5.90 -9.89 5.70
N ILE A 51 5.69 -9.38 6.91
CA ILE A 51 4.42 -8.81 7.34
C ILE A 51 4.51 -7.29 7.26
N LEU A 52 3.69 -6.71 6.39
CA LEU A 52 3.45 -5.27 6.33
C LEU A 52 2.21 -4.95 7.17
N VAL A 53 2.35 -4.02 8.13
CA VAL A 53 1.22 -3.53 8.93
C VAL A 53 1.00 -2.06 8.60
N ILE A 54 -0.24 -1.72 8.26
CA ILE A 54 -0.68 -0.34 8.00
C ILE A 54 -1.79 0.00 8.99
N VAL A 55 -1.63 1.11 9.69
CA VAL A 55 -2.68 1.68 10.55
C VAL A 55 -3.27 2.88 9.83
N LEU A 56 -4.56 2.85 9.56
CA LEU A 56 -5.26 3.89 8.79
C LEU A 56 -6.67 4.11 9.34
N LYS A 57 -7.20 5.32 9.17
CA LYS A 57 -8.58 5.65 9.51
C LYS A 57 -9.44 5.61 8.24
N ASN A 58 -10.53 4.87 8.29
CA ASN A 58 -11.50 4.83 7.20
C ASN A 58 -12.35 6.10 7.21
N LEU A 59 -12.13 6.96 6.21
CA LEU A 59 -12.89 8.21 6.02
C LEU A 59 -14.13 8.01 5.14
N ASN A 60 -14.54 6.77 4.88
CA ASN A 60 -15.59 6.41 3.92
C ASN A 60 -15.34 6.99 2.52
N LYS A 61 -14.05 7.04 2.12
CA LYS A 61 -13.58 7.46 0.80
C LYS A 61 -12.79 6.33 0.15
N TYR A 62 -12.63 6.42 -1.16
CA TYR A 62 -11.80 5.46 -1.87
C TYR A 62 -10.34 5.57 -1.45
N PHE A 63 -9.72 4.43 -1.24
CA PHE A 63 -8.34 4.30 -0.80
C PHE A 63 -7.71 3.09 -1.47
N SER A 64 -6.44 3.22 -1.82
CA SER A 64 -5.62 2.11 -2.29
C SER A 64 -4.17 2.32 -1.89
N PHE A 65 -3.42 1.22 -1.86
CA PHE A 65 -1.97 1.24 -1.74
C PHE A 65 -1.38 0.14 -2.60
N GLU A 66 -0.13 0.33 -3.00
CA GLU A 66 0.63 -0.60 -3.82
C GLU A 66 1.95 -0.96 -3.14
N VAL A 67 2.23 -2.26 -3.05
CA VAL A 67 3.51 -2.80 -2.59
C VAL A 67 4.19 -3.51 -3.75
N GLN A 68 5.40 -3.07 -4.08
CA GLN A 68 6.26 -3.79 -5.01
C GLN A 68 7.23 -4.68 -4.23
N ILE A 69 7.27 -5.96 -4.56
CA ILE A 69 8.18 -6.95 -3.96
C ILE A 69 9.15 -7.50 -5.01
N LEU A 70 10.23 -8.09 -4.53
CA LEU A 70 11.15 -8.94 -5.27
C LEU A 70 10.95 -10.38 -4.81
N ASP A 71 10.88 -11.31 -5.76
CA ASP A 71 10.81 -12.75 -5.48
C ASP A 71 12.14 -13.49 -5.75
N ASP A 72 12.17 -14.78 -5.44
CA ASP A 72 13.33 -15.68 -5.63
C ASP A 72 13.67 -15.96 -7.10
N GLN A 73 12.76 -15.63 -8.03
CA GLN A 73 13.01 -15.64 -9.47
C GLN A 73 13.59 -14.31 -9.97
N ASN A 74 13.92 -13.38 -9.05
CA ASN A 74 14.40 -12.04 -9.35
C ASN A 74 13.39 -11.22 -10.17
N LEU A 75 12.09 -11.53 -10.05
CA LEU A 75 11.00 -10.82 -10.67
C LEU A 75 10.39 -9.82 -9.69
N LYS A 76 10.09 -8.62 -10.20
CA LYS A 76 9.38 -7.60 -9.44
C LYS A 76 7.89 -7.73 -9.65
N ARG A 77 7.14 -7.91 -8.57
CA ARG A 77 5.67 -8.05 -8.60
C ARG A 77 5.00 -6.97 -7.77
N ARG A 78 3.81 -6.56 -8.16
CA ARG A 78 3.05 -5.51 -7.48
C ARG A 78 1.78 -6.07 -6.88
N PHE A 79 1.57 -5.81 -5.60
CA PHE A 79 0.32 -6.08 -4.90
C PHE A 79 -0.41 -4.74 -4.74
N HIS A 80 -1.55 -4.61 -5.39
CA HIS A 80 -2.39 -3.42 -5.32
C HIS A 80 -3.66 -3.75 -4.54
N ALA A 81 -3.79 -3.21 -3.33
CA ALA A 81 -4.97 -3.38 -2.51
C ALA A 81 -5.82 -2.12 -2.58
N SER A 82 -7.12 -2.26 -2.84
CA SER A 82 -8.01 -1.13 -3.05
C SER A 82 -9.43 -1.38 -2.54
N THR A 83 -10.07 -0.32 -2.04
CA THR A 83 -11.49 -0.35 -1.64
C THR A 83 -12.45 -0.24 -2.82
N CYS A 84 -11.99 0.12 -4.03
CA CYS A 84 -12.82 0.14 -5.24
C CYS A 84 -12.81 -1.20 -6.01
N GLN A 85 -11.86 -2.09 -5.69
CA GLN A 85 -11.76 -3.41 -6.32
C GLN A 85 -12.70 -4.39 -5.59
N THR A 86 -13.44 -5.22 -6.33
CA THR A 86 -14.36 -6.22 -5.77
C THR A 86 -13.84 -7.65 -5.88
N THR A 87 -13.00 -7.93 -6.87
CA THR A 87 -12.48 -9.27 -7.16
C THR A 87 -10.96 -9.28 -7.21
N THR A 88 -10.35 -10.38 -6.80
CA THR A 88 -8.92 -10.58 -6.93
C THR A 88 -8.57 -10.91 -8.39
N VAL A 89 -7.63 -10.18 -8.96
CA VAL A 89 -7.15 -10.39 -10.33
C VAL A 89 -5.63 -10.55 -10.31
N VAL A 90 -5.17 -11.75 -10.68
CA VAL A 90 -3.73 -12.08 -10.75
C VAL A 90 -3.26 -11.97 -12.19
N LYS A 91 -2.31 -11.07 -12.43
CA LYS A 91 -1.53 -10.91 -13.67
C LYS A 91 -0.06 -11.22 -13.39
N PRO A 92 0.75 -11.55 -14.41
CA PRO A 92 2.15 -11.95 -14.21
C PRO A 92 2.98 -11.01 -13.31
N PHE A 93 2.77 -9.70 -13.43
CA PHE A 93 3.54 -8.69 -12.68
C PHE A 93 2.71 -7.90 -11.66
N ALA A 94 1.41 -8.16 -11.55
CA ALA A 94 0.52 -7.42 -10.69
C ALA A 94 -0.63 -8.29 -10.16
N CYS A 95 -0.92 -8.19 -8.87
CA CYS A 95 -2.07 -8.79 -8.23
C CYS A 95 -2.92 -7.66 -7.64
N MET A 96 -4.14 -7.51 -8.14
CA MET A 96 -5.11 -6.53 -7.65
C MET A 96 -6.04 -7.24 -6.69
N MET A 97 -6.20 -6.71 -5.49
CA MET A 97 -6.93 -7.34 -4.39
C MET A 97 -7.97 -6.37 -3.82
N PRO A 98 -9.19 -6.85 -3.53
CA PRO A 98 -10.18 -6.07 -2.81
C PRO A 98 -9.73 -5.87 -1.35
N MET A 99 -10.05 -4.72 -0.78
CA MET A 99 -9.90 -4.46 0.65
C MET A 99 -11.20 -3.90 1.21
N LYS A 100 -11.61 -4.41 2.37
CA LYS A 100 -12.71 -3.88 3.15
C LYS A 100 -12.15 -3.30 4.44
N LEU A 101 -12.61 -2.12 4.80
CA LEU A 101 -12.24 -1.42 6.03
C LEU A 101 -13.50 -1.25 6.88
N ASP A 102 -13.35 -1.42 8.18
CA ASP A 102 -14.39 -1.10 9.15
C ASP A 102 -14.44 0.41 9.37
N GLU A 103 -15.48 0.91 10.03
CA GLU A 103 -15.60 2.32 10.38
C GLU A 103 -14.52 2.72 11.40
N GLY A 104 -13.91 3.89 11.23
CA GLY A 104 -12.90 4.40 12.15
C GLY A 104 -11.49 3.84 11.91
N TRP A 105 -10.72 3.63 12.98
CA TRP A 105 -9.34 3.17 12.91
C TRP A 105 -9.22 1.67 12.62
N ASN A 106 -8.39 1.35 11.63
CA ASN A 106 -8.15 -0.01 11.16
C ASN A 106 -6.65 -0.32 11.23
N GLN A 107 -6.32 -1.54 11.65
CA GLN A 107 -4.98 -2.11 11.52
C GLN A 107 -5.03 -3.21 10.46
N VAL A 108 -4.48 -2.92 9.29
CA VAL A 108 -4.46 -3.82 8.16
C VAL A 108 -3.12 -4.55 8.10
N GLN A 109 -3.15 -5.88 8.10
CA GLN A 109 -1.95 -6.72 8.05
C GLN A 109 -1.87 -7.44 6.70
N PHE A 110 -0.70 -7.37 6.08
CA PHE A 110 -0.40 -7.93 4.77
C PHE A 110 0.77 -8.90 4.89
N ASP A 111 0.47 -10.19 4.79
CA ASP A 111 1.50 -11.23 4.67
C ASP A 111 1.98 -11.32 3.23
N LEU A 112 3.04 -10.56 2.92
CA LEU A 112 3.62 -10.48 1.58
C LEU A 112 4.23 -11.81 1.16
N ALA A 113 4.73 -12.62 2.11
CA ALA A 113 5.30 -13.93 1.81
C ALA A 113 4.20 -14.92 1.39
N ASP A 114 3.11 -14.97 2.13
CA ASP A 114 1.97 -15.83 1.83
C ASP A 114 1.25 -15.39 0.54
N PHE A 115 1.10 -14.08 0.30
CA PHE A 115 0.56 -13.58 -0.96
C PHE A 115 1.45 -13.90 -2.16
N THR A 116 2.76 -13.77 -2.04
CA THR A 116 3.70 -14.12 -3.12
C THR A 116 3.61 -15.61 -3.46
N ARG A 117 3.58 -16.47 -2.44
CA ARG A 117 3.40 -17.91 -2.61
C ARG A 117 2.07 -18.27 -3.26
N ARG A 118 0.95 -17.70 -2.80
CA ARG A 118 -0.38 -18.02 -3.34
C ARG A 118 -0.61 -17.49 -4.75
N ALA A 119 -0.16 -16.28 -5.06
CA ALA A 119 -0.41 -15.66 -6.36
C ALA A 119 0.54 -16.18 -7.45
N TYR A 120 1.78 -16.55 -7.09
CA TYR A 120 2.85 -16.79 -8.06
C TYR A 120 3.64 -18.08 -7.85
N GLY A 121 3.45 -18.77 -6.71
CA GLY A 121 4.23 -19.97 -6.38
C GLY A 121 5.71 -19.68 -6.08
N THR A 122 6.08 -18.42 -5.84
CA THR A 122 7.45 -17.98 -5.58
C THR A 122 7.64 -17.52 -4.13
N THR A 123 8.90 -17.37 -3.72
CA THR A 123 9.26 -16.94 -2.37
C THR A 123 9.49 -15.44 -2.31
N TYR A 124 8.92 -14.76 -1.31
CA TYR A 124 9.21 -13.36 -1.03
C TYR A 124 10.66 -13.18 -0.56
N ILE A 125 11.37 -12.22 -1.17
CA ILE A 125 12.74 -11.85 -0.80
C ILE A 125 12.76 -10.53 -0.06
N GLU A 126 12.20 -9.48 -0.67
CA GLU A 126 12.16 -8.15 -0.08
C GLU A 126 11.06 -7.27 -0.67
N THR A 127 10.67 -6.26 0.09
CA THR A 127 9.86 -5.14 -0.37
C THR A 127 10.77 -4.09 -0.99
N VAL A 128 10.46 -3.72 -2.24
CA VAL A 128 11.23 -2.77 -3.04
C VAL A 128 10.65 -1.37 -2.94
N LYS A 129 9.31 -1.25 -2.96
CA LYS A 129 8.61 0.03 -2.99
C LYS A 129 7.23 -0.08 -2.33
N LEU A 130 6.81 0.98 -1.67
CA LEU A 130 5.45 1.22 -1.17
C LEU A 130 4.95 2.56 -1.72
N SER A 131 3.72 2.60 -2.24
CA SER A 131 3.05 3.83 -2.69
C SER A 131 1.57 3.85 -2.39
#